data_AF-A0A5C4NPR5-F1
#
_entry.id   AF-A0A5C4NPR5-F1
#
_cell.length_a   1.000
_cell.length_b   1.000
_cell.length_c   1.000
_cell.angle_alpha   90.00
_cell.angle_beta   90.00
_cell.angle_gamma   90.00
#
_symmetry.space_group_name_H-M   'P 1'
#
loop_
_entity.id
_entity.type
_entity.pdbx_description
1 polymer ?
#
loop_
_entity_poly.entity_id
_entity_poly.type
_entity_poly.pdbx_seq_one_letter_code
_entity_poly.pdbx_strand_id
1 'polypeptide(L)'
;MLDLFEKAAIHNGLVTAFAFVGLIMLLSVALSKYLTLGRVHGSAIAIVIGLGLAYWGGVHSGGHKGLADLSLFGGIGLMGGAMLRDFAIVATAFEVQATEARKAGLIGVVALMLGVVLPFLVGAGIAYAFGYSDAVSMTTIGAGAVTYIVGPVTGAAIGASSDVMALSIAAGLIKAILVMVGTPAAARFLRLKTPRSAMVFGGLAGTVSGVSAGLAATDRKLVPYGALVATFHTGLGCLLGPSLLFFAVKAVVA
;
A
#
# COMPACT_ATOMS: atom_id res chain seq x y z
N MET A 1 -18.83 -14.84 -31.56
CA MET A 1 -17.49 -14.26 -31.30
C MET A 1 -17.35 -13.80 -29.85
N LEU A 2 -18.27 -12.99 -29.32
CA LEU A 2 -18.25 -12.55 -27.92
C LEU A 2 -18.24 -13.71 -26.91
N ASP A 3 -19.07 -14.74 -27.12
CA ASP A 3 -19.08 -15.93 -26.25
C ASP A 3 -17.74 -16.70 -26.22
N LEU A 4 -16.98 -16.63 -27.32
CA LEU A 4 -15.66 -17.27 -27.41
C LEU A 4 -14.64 -16.50 -26.55
N PHE A 5 -14.70 -15.16 -26.61
CA PHE A 5 -13.88 -14.28 -25.76
C PHE A 5 -14.25 -14.40 -24.29
N GLU A 6 -15.54 -14.48 -23.97
CA GLU A 6 -16.02 -14.64 -22.60
C GLU A 6 -15.55 -15.98 -22.00
N LYS A 7 -15.73 -17.08 -22.73
CA LYS A 7 -15.24 -18.40 -22.29
C LYS A 7 -13.71 -18.42 -22.13
N ALA A 8 -12.98 -17.83 -23.07
CA ALA A 8 -11.53 -17.72 -22.97
C ALA A 8 -11.08 -16.86 -21.78
N ALA A 9 -11.80 -15.78 -21.49
CA ALA A 9 -11.52 -14.87 -20.38
C ALA A 9 -11.78 -15.52 -19.02
N ILE A 10 -12.85 -16.31 -18.90
CA ILE A 10 -13.17 -17.09 -17.70
C ILE A 10 -12.13 -18.19 -17.48
N HIS A 11 -11.78 -18.93 -18.54
CA HIS A 11 -10.78 -20.00 -18.46
C HIS A 11 -9.39 -19.45 -18.08
N ASN A 12 -9.04 -18.25 -18.56
CA ASN A 12 -7.77 -17.58 -18.28
C ASN A 12 -7.95 -16.40 -17.32
N GLY A 13 -8.69 -16.59 -16.24
CA GLY A 13 -9.09 -15.52 -15.33
C GLY A 13 -7.93 -14.63 -14.84
N LEU A 14 -6.78 -15.20 -14.52
CA LEU A 14 -5.61 -14.41 -14.07
C LEU A 14 -5.03 -13.54 -15.19
N VAL A 15 -4.95 -14.05 -16.43
CA VAL A 15 -4.48 -13.28 -17.59
C VAL A 15 -5.44 -12.13 -17.89
N THR A 16 -6.74 -12.41 -17.85
CA THR A 16 -7.80 -11.39 -17.97
C THR A 16 -7.66 -10.32 -16.90
N ALA A 17 -7.40 -10.71 -15.65
CA ALA A 17 -7.19 -9.77 -14.55
C ALA A 17 -5.98 -8.85 -14.80
N PHE A 18 -4.84 -9.39 -15.22
CA PHE A 18 -3.66 -8.58 -15.57
C PHE A 18 -3.94 -7.64 -16.75
N ALA A 19 -4.61 -8.11 -17.79
CA ALA A 19 -4.98 -7.28 -18.94
C ALA A 19 -5.94 -6.15 -18.52
N PHE A 20 -6.93 -6.44 -17.68
CA PHE A 20 -7.90 -5.48 -17.17
C PHE A 20 -7.25 -4.42 -16.27
N VAL A 21 -6.43 -4.83 -15.30
CA VAL A 21 -5.68 -3.91 -14.44
C VAL A 21 -4.67 -3.09 -15.26
N GLY A 22 -4.02 -3.70 -16.25
CA GLY A 22 -3.14 -3.00 -17.19
C GLY A 22 -3.88 -1.92 -18.00
N LEU A 23 -5.10 -2.20 -18.44
CA LEU A 23 -5.96 -1.23 -19.12
C LEU A 23 -6.33 -0.07 -18.19
N ILE A 24 -6.73 -0.36 -16.94
CA ILE A 24 -7.02 0.68 -15.94
C ILE A 24 -5.79 1.56 -15.72
N MET A 25 -4.60 0.97 -15.60
CA MET A 25 -3.36 1.72 -15.45
C MET A 25 -3.05 2.59 -16.67
N LEU A 26 -3.22 2.06 -17.88
CA LEU A 26 -3.04 2.81 -19.13
C LEU A 26 -3.97 4.05 -19.16
N LEU A 27 -5.26 3.84 -18.90
CA LEU A 27 -6.26 4.89 -18.86
C LEU A 27 -5.95 5.92 -17.76
N SER A 28 -5.49 5.46 -16.60
CA SER A 28 -5.15 6.33 -15.47
C SER A 28 -3.93 7.20 -15.75
N VAL A 29 -2.91 6.67 -16.43
CA VAL A 29 -1.74 7.44 -16.86
C VAL A 29 -2.13 8.45 -17.95
N ALA A 30 -2.98 8.06 -18.90
CA ALA A 30 -3.51 8.98 -19.90
C ALA A 30 -4.31 10.11 -19.23
N LEU A 31 -5.21 9.78 -18.31
CA LEU A 31 -6.03 10.77 -17.59
C LEU A 31 -5.17 11.70 -16.73
N SER A 32 -4.16 11.15 -16.03
CA SER A 32 -3.15 11.93 -15.32
C SER A 32 -2.51 12.99 -16.23
N LYS A 33 -2.08 12.60 -17.44
CA LYS A 33 -1.41 13.48 -18.40
C LYS A 33 -2.34 14.54 -18.98
N TYR A 34 -3.53 14.15 -19.44
CA TYR A 34 -4.43 15.04 -20.19
C TYR A 34 -5.33 15.89 -19.28
N LEU A 35 -5.82 15.34 -18.15
CA LEU A 35 -6.77 16.03 -17.28
C LEU A 35 -6.07 16.79 -16.15
N THR A 36 -5.03 16.19 -15.54
CA THR A 36 -4.36 16.79 -14.37
C THR A 36 -3.04 17.47 -14.70
N LEU A 37 -2.65 17.51 -15.99
CA LEU A 37 -1.35 18.02 -16.45
C LEU A 37 -0.16 17.35 -15.73
N GLY A 38 -0.34 16.09 -15.31
CA GLY A 38 0.65 15.33 -14.55
C GLY A 38 0.77 15.70 -13.06
N ARG A 39 -0.12 16.53 -12.51
CA ARG A 39 -0.10 16.88 -11.08
C ARG A 39 -0.52 15.73 -10.17
N VAL A 40 -1.45 14.89 -10.61
CA VAL A 40 -1.87 13.69 -9.89
C VAL A 40 -1.23 12.49 -10.55
N HIS A 41 -0.51 11.67 -9.79
CA HIS A 41 0.14 10.49 -10.34
C HIS A 41 -0.91 9.44 -10.78
N GLY A 42 -0.67 8.77 -11.91
CA GLY A 42 -1.64 7.83 -12.49
C GLY A 42 -2.09 6.70 -11.56
N SER A 43 -1.25 6.23 -10.63
CA SER A 43 -1.63 5.20 -9.67
C SER A 43 -2.69 5.67 -8.67
N ALA A 44 -2.73 6.95 -8.28
CA ALA A 44 -3.80 7.48 -7.43
C ALA A 44 -5.15 7.42 -8.16
N ILE A 45 -5.18 7.78 -9.45
CA ILE A 45 -6.38 7.68 -10.29
C ILE A 45 -6.82 6.21 -10.42
N ALA A 46 -5.87 5.30 -10.65
CA ALA A 46 -6.16 3.87 -10.76
C ALA A 46 -6.78 3.30 -9.48
N ILE A 47 -6.32 3.72 -8.31
CA ILE A 47 -6.90 3.33 -7.02
C ILE A 47 -8.36 3.79 -6.93
N VAL A 48 -8.66 5.04 -7.29
CA VAL A 48 -10.04 5.57 -7.26
C VAL A 48 -10.95 4.81 -8.23
N ILE A 49 -10.48 4.54 -9.45
CA ILE A 49 -11.21 3.74 -10.45
C ILE A 49 -11.44 2.32 -9.90
N GLY A 50 -10.41 1.68 -9.34
CA GLY A 50 -10.51 0.34 -8.76
C GLY A 50 -11.51 0.27 -7.61
N LEU A 51 -11.51 1.25 -6.70
CA LEU A 51 -12.50 1.35 -5.61
C LEU A 51 -13.92 1.55 -6.14
N GLY A 52 -14.10 2.42 -7.13
CA GLY A 52 -15.41 2.65 -7.76
C GLY A 52 -15.94 1.39 -8.44
N LEU A 53 -15.08 0.65 -9.14
CA LEU A 53 -15.44 -0.62 -9.76
C LEU A 53 -15.72 -1.72 -8.74
N ALA A 54 -14.95 -1.79 -7.65
CA ALA A 54 -15.20 -2.75 -6.57
C ALA A 54 -16.57 -2.49 -5.90
N TYR A 55 -16.90 -1.23 -5.65
CA TYR A 55 -18.21 -0.83 -5.14
C TYR A 55 -19.33 -1.21 -6.12
N TRP A 56 -19.19 -0.84 -7.40
CA TRP A 56 -20.16 -1.20 -8.43
C TRP A 56 -20.34 -2.72 -8.56
N GLY A 57 -19.24 -3.49 -8.55
CA GLY A 57 -19.27 -4.94 -8.61
C GLY A 57 -20.01 -5.56 -7.43
N GLY A 58 -19.78 -5.06 -6.21
CA GLY A 58 -20.47 -5.54 -5.01
C GLY A 58 -21.97 -5.21 -5.00
N VAL A 59 -22.35 -4.00 -5.44
CA VAL A 59 -23.77 -3.62 -5.56
C VAL A 59 -24.48 -4.48 -6.62
N HIS A 60 -23.81 -4.76 -7.74
CA HIS A 60 -24.41 -5.51 -8.84
C HIS A 60 -24.50 -7.01 -8.56
N SER A 61 -23.49 -7.59 -7.91
CA SER A 61 -23.48 -9.01 -7.55
C SER A 61 -24.28 -9.33 -6.28
N GLY A 62 -24.54 -8.32 -5.43
CA GLY A 62 -25.05 -8.51 -4.07
C GLY A 62 -24.06 -9.18 -3.12
N GLY A 63 -22.80 -9.34 -3.55
CA GLY A 63 -21.74 -10.02 -2.81
C GLY A 63 -20.82 -9.07 -2.03
N HIS A 64 -19.80 -9.64 -1.39
CA HIS A 64 -18.87 -8.94 -0.50
C HIS A 64 -17.42 -8.86 -1.03
N LYS A 65 -17.15 -9.39 -2.23
CA LYS A 65 -15.80 -9.41 -2.84
C LYS A 65 -15.66 -8.44 -4.02
N GLY A 66 -16.63 -7.57 -4.22
CA GLY A 66 -16.60 -6.53 -5.23
C GLY A 66 -16.62 -7.11 -6.65
N LEU A 67 -15.72 -6.65 -7.53
CA LEU A 67 -15.62 -7.19 -8.90
C LEU A 67 -15.37 -8.70 -8.93
N ALA A 68 -14.70 -9.28 -7.93
CA ALA A 68 -14.37 -10.70 -7.93
C ALA A 68 -15.61 -11.61 -7.78
N ASP A 69 -16.76 -11.07 -7.38
CA ASP A 69 -18.03 -11.83 -7.35
C ASP A 69 -18.63 -12.02 -8.75
N LEU A 70 -18.19 -11.24 -9.75
CA LEU A 70 -18.60 -11.41 -11.13
C LEU A 70 -17.74 -12.49 -11.80
N SER A 71 -18.38 -13.47 -12.45
CA SER A 71 -17.71 -14.63 -13.07
C SER A 71 -16.56 -14.24 -14.01
N LEU A 72 -16.78 -13.21 -14.84
CA LEU A 72 -15.79 -12.68 -15.79
C LEU A 72 -14.54 -12.10 -15.11
N PHE A 73 -14.69 -11.61 -13.87
CA PHE A 73 -13.66 -10.89 -13.13
C PHE A 73 -13.14 -11.66 -11.91
N GLY A 74 -13.52 -12.93 -11.74
CA GLY A 74 -13.08 -13.76 -10.60
C GLY A 74 -11.56 -13.86 -10.47
N GLY A 75 -10.82 -13.77 -11.59
CA GLY A 75 -9.36 -13.72 -11.59
C GLY A 75 -8.76 -12.50 -10.86
N ILE A 76 -9.51 -11.40 -10.72
CA ILE A 76 -9.10 -10.23 -9.93
C ILE A 76 -8.97 -10.60 -8.45
N GLY A 77 -9.85 -11.49 -7.95
CA GLY A 77 -9.76 -12.00 -6.58
C GLY A 77 -8.47 -12.80 -6.34
N LEU A 78 -8.05 -13.60 -7.32
CA LEU A 78 -6.76 -14.31 -7.26
C LEU A 78 -5.58 -13.35 -7.36
N MET A 79 -5.65 -12.37 -8.26
CA MET A 79 -4.59 -11.38 -8.46
C MET A 79 -4.38 -10.49 -7.23
N GLY A 80 -5.47 -10.06 -6.58
CA GLY A 80 -5.45 -9.24 -5.36
C GLY A 80 -5.37 -10.05 -4.06
N GLY A 81 -5.34 -11.38 -4.15
CA GLY A 81 -5.31 -12.27 -3.00
C GLY A 81 -3.97 -12.29 -2.28
N ALA A 82 -3.94 -12.97 -1.12
CA ALA A 82 -2.73 -13.07 -0.29
C ALA A 82 -1.52 -13.62 -1.05
N MET A 83 -1.70 -14.63 -1.91
CA MET A 83 -0.60 -15.28 -2.63
C MET A 83 0.18 -14.31 -3.54
N LEU A 84 -0.51 -13.57 -4.43
CA LEU A 84 0.19 -12.63 -5.31
C LEU A 84 0.71 -11.40 -4.56
N ARG A 85 0.01 -10.95 -3.52
CA ARG A 85 0.53 -9.90 -2.63
C ARG A 85 1.86 -10.32 -2.01
N ASP A 86 1.90 -11.52 -1.41
CA ASP A 86 3.09 -12.01 -0.71
C ASP A 86 4.23 -12.30 -1.70
N PHE A 87 3.91 -12.83 -2.89
CA PHE A 87 4.87 -12.93 -4.01
C PHE A 87 5.46 -11.57 -4.37
N ALA A 88 4.64 -10.53 -4.52
CA ALA A 88 5.11 -9.18 -4.86
C ALA A 88 6.01 -8.58 -3.77
N ILE A 89 5.69 -8.81 -2.48
CA ILE A 89 6.53 -8.38 -1.35
C ILE A 89 7.92 -9.04 -1.46
N VAL A 90 7.95 -10.35 -1.65
CA VAL A 90 9.19 -11.12 -1.74
C VAL A 90 9.99 -10.72 -2.98
N ALA A 91 9.33 -10.57 -4.14
CA ALA A 91 9.97 -10.12 -5.37
C ALA A 91 10.63 -8.74 -5.20
N THR A 92 9.94 -7.80 -4.54
CA THR A 92 10.50 -6.46 -4.25
C THR A 92 11.70 -6.54 -3.32
N ALA A 93 11.72 -7.48 -2.36
CA ALA A 93 12.87 -7.68 -1.48
C ALA A 93 14.10 -8.21 -2.24
N PHE A 94 13.92 -9.06 -3.25
CA PHE A 94 15.02 -9.56 -4.10
C PHE A 94 15.65 -8.48 -4.99
N GLU A 95 14.94 -7.39 -5.30
CA GLU A 95 15.50 -6.25 -6.04
C GLU A 95 16.42 -5.36 -5.18
N VAL A 96 16.43 -5.55 -3.85
CA VAL A 96 17.21 -4.70 -2.95
C VAL A 96 18.70 -5.06 -3.01
N GLN A 97 19.48 -4.13 -3.54
CA GLN A 97 20.95 -4.23 -3.52
C GLN A 97 21.49 -3.90 -2.13
N ALA A 98 22.04 -4.89 -1.43
CA ALA A 98 22.58 -4.76 -0.08
C ALA A 98 23.65 -3.66 0.02
N THR A 99 24.43 -3.44 -1.04
CA THR A 99 25.44 -2.38 -1.15
C THR A 99 24.81 -0.98 -1.08
N GLU A 100 23.70 -0.76 -1.78
CA GLU A 100 22.96 0.50 -1.75
C GLU A 100 22.21 0.68 -0.42
N ALA A 101 21.62 -0.40 0.12
CA ALA A 101 20.95 -0.37 1.41
C ALA A 101 21.91 0.05 2.54
N ARG A 102 23.17 -0.39 2.48
CA ARG A 102 24.22 -0.01 3.44
C ARG A 102 24.53 1.49 3.42
N LYS A 103 24.32 2.18 2.29
CA LYS A 103 24.53 3.64 2.20
C LYS A 103 23.51 4.44 2.99
N ALA A 104 22.33 3.89 3.26
CA ALA A 104 21.35 4.51 4.16
C ALA A 104 21.90 4.59 5.60
N GLY A 105 22.74 3.62 5.97
CA GLY A 105 23.44 3.58 7.25
C GLY A 105 22.50 3.64 8.46
N LEU A 106 23.01 4.13 9.58
CA LEU A 106 22.23 4.26 10.82
C LEU A 106 21.00 5.16 10.66
N ILE A 107 21.09 6.19 9.81
CA ILE A 107 19.99 7.14 9.59
C ILE A 107 18.82 6.46 8.91
N GLY A 108 19.07 5.59 7.92
CA GLY A 108 18.03 4.79 7.30
C GLY A 108 17.33 3.90 8.32
N VAL A 109 18.08 3.22 9.20
CA VAL A 109 17.54 2.34 10.25
C VAL A 109 16.67 3.13 11.24
N VAL A 110 17.16 4.27 11.73
CA VAL A 110 16.39 5.10 12.66
C VAL A 110 15.14 5.67 11.98
N ALA A 111 15.26 6.16 10.75
CA ALA A 111 14.11 6.65 9.99
C ALA A 111 13.07 5.54 9.81
N LEU A 112 13.49 4.34 9.40
CA LEU A 112 12.63 3.16 9.26
C LEU A 112 11.89 2.80 10.55
N MET A 113 12.61 2.73 11.67
CA MET A 113 12.00 2.42 12.97
C MET A 113 10.96 3.47 13.36
N LEU A 114 11.27 4.76 13.16
CA LEU A 114 10.32 5.84 13.41
C LEU A 114 9.12 5.79 12.43
N GLY A 115 9.35 5.47 11.16
CA GLY A 115 8.33 5.32 10.12
C GLY A 115 7.42 4.10 10.32
N VAL A 116 7.82 3.13 11.15
CA VAL A 116 6.96 2.04 11.60
C VAL A 116 6.25 2.40 12.91
N VAL A 117 7.02 2.79 13.93
CA VAL A 117 6.48 2.98 15.28
C VAL A 117 5.52 4.18 15.35
N LEU A 118 5.87 5.33 14.78
CA LEU A 118 5.03 6.53 14.89
C LEU A 118 3.68 6.35 14.19
N PRO A 119 3.60 5.90 12.92
CA PRO A 119 2.31 5.67 12.28
C PRO A 119 1.50 4.57 12.96
N PHE A 120 2.16 3.52 13.48
CA PHE A 120 1.48 2.49 14.25
C PHE A 120 0.78 3.06 15.48
N LEU A 121 1.49 3.84 16.30
CA LEU A 121 0.93 4.47 17.49
C LEU A 121 -0.24 5.40 17.16
N VAL A 122 -0.10 6.21 16.10
CA VAL A 122 -1.18 7.08 15.63
C VAL A 122 -2.38 6.25 15.17
N GLY A 123 -2.18 5.21 14.36
CA GLY A 123 -3.25 4.37 13.85
C GLY A 123 -3.98 3.59 14.96
N ALA A 124 -3.23 3.01 15.90
CA ALA A 124 -3.78 2.32 17.06
C ALA A 124 -4.52 3.29 18.00
N GLY A 125 -3.98 4.50 18.20
CA GLY A 125 -4.63 5.55 18.99
C GLY A 125 -5.93 6.05 18.35
N ILE A 126 -5.96 6.21 17.03
CA ILE A 126 -7.19 6.54 16.29
C ILE A 126 -8.19 5.37 16.41
N ALA A 127 -7.75 4.12 16.26
CA ALA A 127 -8.63 2.96 16.44
C ALA A 127 -9.29 2.97 17.83
N TYR A 128 -8.51 3.25 18.88
CA TYR A 128 -9.02 3.41 20.24
C TYR A 128 -10.04 4.55 20.36
N ALA A 129 -9.72 5.73 19.81
CA ALA A 129 -10.63 6.88 19.83
C ALA A 129 -11.96 6.61 19.11
N PHE A 130 -11.98 5.71 18.13
CA PHE A 130 -13.16 5.25 17.40
C PHE A 130 -13.86 4.04 18.06
N GLY A 131 -13.43 3.63 19.25
CA GLY A 131 -14.11 2.62 20.06
C GLY A 131 -13.56 1.19 19.94
N TYR A 132 -12.47 0.96 19.21
CA TYR A 132 -11.80 -0.34 19.21
C TYR A 132 -10.99 -0.49 20.49
N SER A 133 -11.39 -1.41 21.37
CA SER A 133 -10.73 -1.67 22.65
C SER A 133 -10.05 -3.04 22.72
N ASP A 134 -10.01 -3.80 21.63
CA ASP A 134 -9.32 -5.09 21.59
C ASP A 134 -7.97 -4.99 20.89
N ALA A 135 -6.98 -5.73 21.41
CA ALA A 135 -5.61 -5.68 20.90
C ALA A 135 -5.49 -6.12 19.43
N VAL A 136 -6.36 -7.02 18.97
CA VAL A 136 -6.35 -7.53 17.59
C VAL A 136 -6.75 -6.42 16.62
N SER A 137 -7.86 -5.72 16.87
CA SER A 137 -8.33 -4.64 16.01
C SER A 137 -7.40 -3.44 16.03
N MET A 138 -6.99 -3.00 17.22
CA MET A 138 -6.09 -1.85 17.37
C MET A 138 -4.75 -2.08 16.67
N THR A 139 -4.16 -3.26 16.85
CA THR A 139 -2.89 -3.61 16.20
C THR A 139 -3.05 -3.71 14.69
N THR A 140 -4.14 -4.29 14.19
CA THR A 140 -4.38 -4.43 12.75
C THR A 140 -4.54 -3.07 12.07
N ILE A 141 -5.32 -2.17 12.66
CA ILE A 141 -5.51 -0.80 12.12
C ILE A 141 -4.22 0.01 12.23
N GLY A 142 -3.50 -0.08 13.37
CA GLY A 142 -2.17 0.53 13.54
C GLY A 142 -1.17 0.04 12.51
N ALA A 143 -1.12 -1.27 12.26
CA ALA A 143 -0.30 -1.89 11.21
C ALA A 143 -0.68 -1.38 9.81
N GLY A 144 -1.96 -1.15 9.55
CA GLY A 144 -2.45 -0.50 8.32
C GLY A 144 -1.92 0.91 8.11
N ALA A 145 -1.81 1.69 9.19
CA ALA A 145 -1.20 3.03 9.15
C ALA A 145 0.31 2.98 8.85
N VAL A 146 0.99 1.87 9.16
CA VAL A 146 2.37 1.62 8.71
C VAL A 146 2.40 1.43 7.20
N THR A 147 1.69 0.46 6.66
CA THR A 147 1.44 0.36 5.21
C THR A 147 0.13 -0.37 4.94
N TYR A 148 -0.47 -0.16 3.76
CA TYR A 148 -1.66 -0.90 3.31
C TYR A 148 -1.40 -2.41 3.10
N ILE A 149 -0.15 -2.86 3.23
CA ILE A 149 0.26 -4.28 3.17
C ILE A 149 0.44 -4.85 4.58
N VAL A 150 1.09 -4.08 5.46
CA VAL A 150 1.42 -4.51 6.83
C VAL A 150 0.15 -4.75 7.65
N GLY A 151 -0.89 -3.92 7.46
CA GLY A 151 -2.21 -4.11 8.06
C GLY A 151 -2.81 -5.50 7.84
N PRO A 152 -3.14 -5.89 6.59
CA PRO A 152 -3.76 -7.19 6.33
C PRO A 152 -2.82 -8.38 6.59
N VAL A 153 -1.49 -8.23 6.48
CA VAL A 153 -0.57 -9.31 6.89
C VAL A 153 -0.61 -9.52 8.40
N THR A 154 -0.57 -8.42 9.17
CA THR A 154 -0.66 -8.47 10.64
C THR A 154 -2.00 -9.03 11.08
N GLY A 155 -3.10 -8.50 10.54
CA GLY A 155 -4.46 -8.94 10.87
C GLY A 155 -4.69 -10.41 10.57
N ALA A 156 -4.24 -10.92 9.41
CA ALA A 156 -4.33 -12.33 9.09
C ALA A 156 -3.55 -13.21 10.08
N ALA A 157 -2.36 -12.75 10.51
CA ALA A 157 -1.52 -13.51 11.44
C ALA A 157 -2.09 -13.57 12.88
N ILE A 158 -2.77 -12.52 13.33
CA ILE A 158 -3.33 -12.44 14.70
C ILE A 158 -4.83 -12.72 14.78
N GLY A 159 -5.47 -13.06 13.65
CA GLY A 159 -6.88 -13.47 13.60
C GLY A 159 -7.91 -12.34 13.58
N ALA A 160 -7.58 -11.20 12.96
CA ALA A 160 -8.52 -10.09 12.78
C ALA A 160 -9.64 -10.42 11.79
N SER A 161 -10.79 -9.76 11.94
CA SER A 161 -11.90 -9.88 10.99
C SER A 161 -11.57 -9.23 9.64
N SER A 162 -12.26 -9.66 8.59
CA SER A 162 -12.13 -9.10 7.23
C SER A 162 -12.36 -7.59 7.20
N ASP A 163 -13.30 -7.10 8.00
CA ASP A 163 -13.71 -5.69 8.01
C ASP A 163 -12.62 -4.81 8.62
N VAL A 164 -12.00 -5.28 9.71
CA VAL A 164 -10.85 -4.62 10.33
C VAL A 164 -9.64 -4.62 9.38
N MET A 165 -9.40 -5.75 8.69
CA MET A 165 -8.36 -5.81 7.67
C MET A 165 -8.63 -4.83 6.53
N ALA A 166 -9.88 -4.70 6.06
CA ALA A 166 -10.27 -3.74 5.03
C ALA A 166 -10.03 -2.28 5.49
N LEU A 167 -10.39 -1.95 6.74
CA LEU A 167 -10.11 -0.63 7.34
C LEU A 167 -8.60 -0.35 7.40
N SER A 168 -7.79 -1.36 7.75
CA SER A 168 -6.33 -1.22 7.79
C SER A 168 -5.73 -0.93 6.40
N ILE A 169 -6.25 -1.57 5.36
CA ILE A 169 -5.85 -1.30 3.96
C ILE A 169 -6.21 0.14 3.60
N ALA A 170 -7.43 0.59 3.93
CA ALA A 170 -7.89 1.95 3.67
C ALA A 170 -6.99 2.99 4.34
N ALA A 171 -6.63 2.80 5.61
CA ALA A 171 -5.73 3.70 6.34
C ALA A 171 -4.38 3.86 5.62
N GLY A 172 -3.77 2.75 5.22
CA GLY A 172 -2.50 2.77 4.51
C GLY A 172 -2.58 3.36 3.10
N LEU A 173 -3.69 3.13 2.39
CA LEU A 173 -3.92 3.70 1.05
C LEU A 173 -4.08 5.22 1.11
N ILE A 174 -4.86 5.72 2.07
CA ILE A 174 -5.01 7.16 2.29
C ILE A 174 -3.63 7.79 2.56
N LYS A 175 -2.83 7.18 3.45
CA LYS A 175 -1.46 7.65 3.70
C LYS A 175 -0.62 7.69 2.42
N ALA A 176 -0.64 6.63 1.61
CA ALA A 176 0.13 6.57 0.37
C ALA A 176 -0.28 7.66 -0.63
N ILE A 177 -1.58 7.92 -0.78
CA ILE A 177 -2.10 8.99 -1.64
C ILE A 177 -1.70 10.37 -1.10
N LEU A 178 -1.79 10.59 0.21
CA LEU A 178 -1.35 11.84 0.84
C LEU A 178 0.14 12.11 0.61
N VAL A 179 0.99 11.09 0.78
CA VAL A 179 2.42 11.20 0.47
C VAL A 179 2.62 11.51 -1.02
N MET A 180 1.95 10.77 -1.90
CA MET A 180 2.04 10.93 -3.36
C MET A 180 1.71 12.34 -3.84
N VAL A 181 0.59 12.89 -3.37
CA VAL A 181 0.07 14.21 -3.80
C VAL A 181 0.71 15.35 -3.01
N GLY A 182 1.00 15.14 -1.73
CA GLY A 182 1.53 16.17 -0.84
C GLY A 182 3.03 16.43 -0.97
N THR A 183 3.82 15.42 -1.38
CA THR A 183 5.28 15.54 -1.46
C THR A 183 5.76 16.68 -2.36
N PRO A 184 5.24 16.87 -3.59
CA PRO A 184 5.68 17.98 -4.43
C PRO A 184 5.45 19.36 -3.80
N ALA A 185 4.33 19.53 -3.10
CA ALA A 185 4.02 20.77 -2.38
C ALA A 185 4.92 20.97 -1.15
N ALA A 186 5.23 19.88 -0.43
CA ALA A 186 6.07 19.91 0.77
C ALA A 186 7.59 19.84 0.47
N ALA A 187 8.00 19.60 -0.78
CA ALA A 187 9.37 19.27 -1.15
C ALA A 187 10.42 20.32 -0.70
N ARG A 188 10.07 21.61 -0.81
CA ARG A 188 10.95 22.72 -0.38
C ARG A 188 11.12 22.73 1.13
N PHE A 189 10.04 22.49 1.88
CA PHE A 189 10.04 22.40 3.34
C PHE A 189 10.82 21.18 3.83
N LEU A 190 10.63 20.03 3.18
CA LEU A 190 11.32 18.77 3.48
C LEU A 190 12.78 18.72 2.99
N ARG A 191 13.25 19.76 2.28
CA ARG A 191 14.61 19.88 1.72
C ARG A 191 15.02 18.66 0.88
N LEU A 192 14.10 18.15 0.06
CA LEU A 192 14.32 17.01 -0.84
C LEU A 192 15.24 17.41 -2.02
N LYS A 193 16.54 17.52 -1.73
CA LYS A 193 17.57 17.94 -2.70
C LYS A 193 18.76 16.99 -2.78
N THR A 194 18.85 16.06 -1.83
CA THR A 194 20.01 15.15 -1.72
C THR A 194 19.55 13.70 -1.57
N PRO A 195 20.37 12.72 -2.00
CA PRO A 195 20.13 11.31 -1.73
C PRO A 195 19.83 11.02 -0.25
N ARG A 196 20.57 11.65 0.66
CA ARG A 196 20.39 11.48 2.12
C ARG A 196 19.03 11.97 2.61
N SER A 197 18.59 13.16 2.17
CA SER A 197 17.24 13.65 2.50
C SER A 197 16.15 12.76 1.93
N ALA A 198 16.35 12.20 0.72
CA ALA A 198 15.39 11.30 0.09
C ALA A 198 15.29 9.96 0.84
N MET A 199 16.42 9.40 1.30
CA MET A 199 16.46 8.20 2.14
C MET A 199 15.72 8.39 3.46
N VAL A 200 15.96 9.51 4.15
CA VAL A 200 15.23 9.85 5.40
C VAL A 200 13.74 9.98 5.14
N PHE A 201 13.36 10.70 4.08
CA PHE A 201 11.97 10.87 3.71
C PHE A 201 11.28 9.54 3.38
N GLY A 202 11.94 8.67 2.59
CA GLY A 202 11.43 7.32 2.32
C GLY A 202 11.31 6.48 3.59
N GLY A 203 12.29 6.62 4.47
CA GLY A 203 12.34 6.05 5.83
C GLY A 203 11.22 6.51 6.76
N LEU A 204 10.72 7.74 6.63
CA LEU A 204 9.68 8.27 7.52
C LEU A 204 8.28 8.14 6.93
N ALA A 205 8.12 8.32 5.61
CA ALA A 205 6.83 8.25 4.96
C ALA A 205 6.27 6.83 4.95
N GLY A 206 7.14 5.83 4.77
CA GLY A 206 6.77 4.43 4.85
C GLY A 206 5.77 3.98 3.79
N THR A 207 5.90 4.49 2.56
CA THR A 207 5.07 4.04 1.42
C THR A 207 5.93 4.01 0.15
N VAL A 208 6.20 2.83 -0.43
CA VAL A 208 7.05 2.75 -1.63
C VAL A 208 6.41 3.49 -2.80
N SER A 209 5.13 3.23 -3.08
CA SER A 209 4.39 3.86 -4.18
C SER A 209 4.26 5.37 -3.99
N GLY A 210 3.90 5.84 -2.79
CA GLY A 210 3.77 7.27 -2.48
C GLY A 210 5.10 8.02 -2.54
N VAL A 211 6.18 7.44 -2.00
CA VAL A 211 7.53 8.04 -2.02
C VAL A 211 8.06 8.10 -3.43
N SER A 212 7.97 7.01 -4.19
CA SER A 212 8.44 6.96 -5.58
C SER A 212 7.71 7.97 -6.45
N ALA A 213 6.38 8.04 -6.35
CA ALA A 213 5.58 8.98 -7.13
C ALA A 213 5.81 10.44 -6.71
N GLY A 214 5.85 10.71 -5.39
CA GLY A 214 6.08 12.05 -4.86
C GLY A 214 7.47 12.59 -5.19
N LEU A 215 8.50 11.75 -5.10
CA LEU A 215 9.87 12.10 -5.53
C LEU A 215 9.95 12.24 -7.05
N ALA A 216 9.28 11.39 -7.83
CA ALA A 216 9.28 11.50 -9.29
C ALA A 216 8.68 12.83 -9.77
N ALA A 217 7.70 13.36 -9.05
CA ALA A 217 7.10 14.68 -9.29
C ALA A 217 7.92 15.85 -8.72
N THR A 218 8.93 15.58 -7.88
CA THR A 218 9.82 16.58 -7.28
C THR A 218 11.17 16.62 -7.99
N ASP A 219 11.94 15.53 -7.89
CA ASP A 219 13.21 15.30 -8.59
C ASP A 219 13.37 13.78 -8.82
N ARG A 220 13.30 13.37 -10.09
CA ARG A 220 13.42 11.97 -10.52
C ARG A 220 14.71 11.30 -10.07
N LYS A 221 15.81 12.06 -9.91
CA LYS A 221 17.10 11.51 -9.47
C LYS A 221 17.07 11.01 -8.02
N LEU A 222 16.12 11.50 -7.23
CA LEU A 222 15.97 11.14 -5.82
C LEU A 222 15.17 9.85 -5.61
N VAL A 223 14.40 9.42 -6.61
CA VAL A 223 13.47 8.28 -6.53
C VAL A 223 14.15 7.01 -6.03
N PRO A 224 15.29 6.55 -6.58
CA PRO A 224 15.90 5.29 -6.16
C PRO A 224 16.28 5.30 -4.68
N TYR A 225 16.76 6.44 -4.17
CA TYR A 225 17.22 6.57 -2.79
C TYR A 225 16.06 6.51 -1.78
N GLY A 226 14.96 7.22 -2.06
CA GLY A 226 13.78 7.17 -1.19
C GLY A 226 13.04 5.84 -1.28
N ALA A 227 12.88 5.31 -2.49
CA ALA A 227 12.18 4.05 -2.72
C ALA A 227 12.88 2.88 -2.02
N LEU A 228 14.21 2.81 -2.11
CA LEU A 228 15.01 1.75 -1.49
C LEU A 228 14.75 1.63 0.02
N VAL A 229 14.78 2.76 0.75
CA VAL A 229 14.53 2.74 2.19
C VAL A 229 13.05 2.44 2.46
N ALA A 230 12.13 3.03 1.70
CA ALA A 230 10.70 2.77 1.85
C ALA A 230 10.35 1.27 1.69
N THR A 231 11.06 0.52 0.83
CA THR A 231 10.84 -0.92 0.60
C THR A 231 10.97 -1.73 1.88
N PHE A 232 11.91 -1.39 2.76
CA PHE A 232 12.13 -2.11 4.01
C PHE A 232 11.00 -1.95 5.03
N HIS A 233 10.10 -0.96 4.88
CA HIS A 233 8.98 -0.78 5.80
C HIS A 233 8.04 -1.96 5.82
N THR A 234 7.75 -2.52 4.64
CA THR A 234 6.80 -3.63 4.55
C THR A 234 7.38 -4.85 5.28
N GLY A 235 8.65 -5.19 5.04
CA GLY A 235 9.30 -6.29 5.74
C GLY A 235 9.38 -6.08 7.24
N LEU A 236 9.86 -4.90 7.68
CA LEU A 236 9.99 -4.57 9.10
C LEU A 236 8.63 -4.50 9.80
N GLY A 237 7.64 -3.88 9.17
CA GLY A 237 6.28 -3.78 9.68
C GLY A 237 5.59 -5.15 9.77
N CYS A 238 5.74 -6.02 8.76
CA CYS A 238 5.20 -7.38 8.78
C CYS A 238 5.90 -8.25 9.83
N LEU A 239 7.16 -7.96 10.17
CA LEU A 239 7.86 -8.61 11.29
C LEU A 239 7.32 -8.11 12.63
N LEU A 240 7.34 -6.79 12.85
CA LEU A 240 7.04 -6.17 14.16
C LEU A 240 5.55 -6.14 14.49
N GLY A 241 4.68 -5.99 13.50
CA GLY A 241 3.22 -5.88 13.64
C GLY A 241 2.62 -7.04 14.43
N PRO A 242 2.69 -8.29 13.94
CA PRO A 242 2.09 -9.45 14.62
C PRO A 242 2.91 -9.93 15.83
N SER A 243 4.12 -9.39 16.03
CA SER A 243 5.00 -9.79 17.13
C SER A 243 5.08 -8.70 18.20
N LEU A 244 6.16 -7.91 18.21
CA LEU A 244 6.48 -6.96 19.26
C LEU A 244 5.37 -5.92 19.46
N LEU A 245 4.83 -5.37 18.38
CA LEU A 245 3.79 -4.34 18.46
C LEU A 245 2.46 -4.90 18.97
N PHE A 246 2.07 -6.10 18.51
CA PHE A 246 0.88 -6.79 19.02
C PHE A 246 0.99 -7.06 20.52
N PHE A 247 2.09 -7.65 20.97
CA PHE A 247 2.29 -7.94 22.40
C PHE A 247 2.37 -6.67 23.25
N ALA A 248 2.95 -5.58 22.71
CA ALA A 248 2.96 -4.29 23.39
C ALA A 248 1.53 -3.72 23.57
N VAL A 249 0.72 -3.72 22.52
CA VAL A 249 -0.69 -3.29 22.62
C VAL A 249 -1.47 -4.19 23.57
N LYS A 250 -1.27 -5.51 23.47
CA LYS A 250 -1.91 -6.48 24.37
C LYS A 250 -1.56 -6.21 25.83
N ALA A 251 -0.33 -5.83 26.15
CA ALA A 251 0.08 -5.51 27.51
C ALA A 251 -0.53 -4.20 28.06
N VAL A 252 -0.87 -3.25 27.17
CA VAL A 252 -1.47 -1.96 27.55
C VAL A 252 -2.99 -2.04 27.71
N VAL A 253 -3.62 -2.90 26.91
CA VAL A 253 -5.09 -3.02 26.80
C VAL A 253 -5.65 -4.17 27.65
N ALA A 254 -4.80 -5.07 28.14
CA ALA A 254 -5.18 -6.16 29.04
C ALA A 254 -5.55 -5.70 30.45
#